data_AF-A0A432VRL0-F1
#
_entry.id   AF-A0A432VRL0-F1
#
_cell.length_a   1.000
_cell.length_b   1.000
_cell.length_c   1.000
_cell.angle_alpha   90.00
_cell.angle_beta   90.00
_cell.angle_gamma   90.00
#
_symmetry.space_group_name_H-M   'P 1'
#
loop_
_entity.id
_entity.type
_entity.pdbx_description
1 polymer ?
#
loop_
_entity_poly.entity_id
_entity_poly.type
_entity_poly.pdbx_seq_one_letter_code
_entity_poly.pdbx_strand_id
1 'polypeptide(L)'
;MRCINYSLIVLLTMLLSGCALKPTESQWVGACKELLIEHKIWDGSEQASMGTTLLAPSDVESIFWRKQIIGLLPPGTQVRIAHIYQDWNGSWGHFLRIEVEVLEGEFRGLIAEVPSIAPHHPRPRWILAWVSDPDALQFNPELLKECPAPAVHTAGAGKRLFV
;
A
#
# COMPACT_ATOMS: atom_id res chain seq x y z
N MET A 1 2.92 27.59 49.34
CA MET A 1 1.93 27.35 48.28
C MET A 1 2.70 27.08 46.98
N ARG A 2 2.64 25.85 46.46
CA ARG A 2 3.32 25.48 45.21
C ARG A 2 2.31 25.64 44.08
N CYS A 3 2.45 26.67 43.25
CA CYS A 3 1.71 26.77 41.99
C CYS A 3 2.26 25.67 41.07
N ILE A 4 1.55 24.55 41.00
CA ILE A 4 1.81 23.52 39.99
C ILE A 4 1.60 24.20 38.64
N ASN A 5 2.66 24.19 37.83
CA ASN A 5 2.76 24.95 36.59
C ASN A 5 1.98 24.18 35.49
N TYR A 6 0.65 24.27 35.54
CA TYR A 6 -0.26 23.55 34.64
C TYR A 6 0.02 23.83 33.15
N SER A 7 0.60 24.99 32.83
CA SER A 7 1.00 25.34 31.45
C SER A 7 2.07 24.41 30.86
N LEU A 8 2.95 23.83 31.68
CA LEU A 8 4.00 22.92 31.18
C LEU A 8 3.42 21.54 30.80
N ILE A 9 2.39 21.10 31.53
CA ILE A 9 1.75 19.79 31.31
C ILE A 9 0.90 19.81 30.04
N VAL A 10 0.17 20.91 29.78
CA VAL A 10 -0.66 21.06 28.56
C VAL A 10 0.22 21.09 27.30
N LEU A 11 1.35 21.79 27.34
CA LEU A 11 2.30 21.84 26.23
C LEU A 11 2.93 20.46 25.94
N LEU A 12 3.24 19.70 26.99
CA LEU A 12 3.80 18.35 26.85
C LEU A 12 2.77 17.35 26.29
N THR A 13 1.49 17.48 26.63
CA THR A 13 0.43 16.62 26.08
C THR A 13 0.14 16.87 24.59
N MET A 14 0.30 18.11 24.10
CA MET A 14 0.12 18.41 22.68
C MET A 14 1.29 17.94 21.79
N LEU A 15 2.49 17.76 22.37
CA LEU A 15 3.65 17.23 21.65
C LEU A 15 3.62 15.69 21.50
N LEU A 16 2.75 14.99 22.25
CA LEU A 16 2.62 13.53 22.21
C LEU A 16 1.51 13.04 21.27
N SER A 17 0.69 13.92 20.70
CA SER A 17 -0.13 13.58 19.54
C SER A 17 0.74 13.59 18.29
N GLY A 18 1.66 12.63 18.19
CA GLY A 18 2.35 12.35 16.95
C GLY A 18 1.31 12.18 15.85
N CYS A 19 1.40 12.97 14.79
CA CYS A 19 0.54 12.88 13.62
C CYS A 19 0.82 11.56 12.90
N ALA A 20 0.30 10.46 13.42
CA ALA A 20 0.25 9.20 12.70
C ALA A 20 -0.78 9.35 11.59
N LEU A 21 -0.34 9.16 10.34
CA LEU A 21 -1.24 9.04 9.19
C LEU A 21 -2.23 7.91 9.50
N LYS A 22 -3.53 8.24 9.56
CA LYS A 22 -4.57 7.25 9.76
C LYS A 22 -4.96 6.67 8.40
N PRO A 23 -5.08 5.34 8.27
CA PRO A 23 -5.67 4.74 7.09
C PRO A 23 -7.09 5.27 6.86
N THR A 24 -7.42 5.53 5.61
CA THR A 24 -8.77 5.88 5.14
C THR A 24 -9.53 4.60 4.81
N GLU A 25 -10.81 4.55 5.20
CA GLU A 25 -11.69 3.45 4.82
C GLU A 25 -11.95 3.47 3.31
N SER A 26 -12.05 2.28 2.71
CA SER A 26 -12.37 2.12 1.29
C SER A 26 -12.78 0.68 0.97
N GLN A 27 -13.62 0.51 -0.05
CA GLN A 27 -13.97 -0.81 -0.60
C GLN A 27 -12.76 -1.59 -1.13
N TRP A 28 -11.67 -0.90 -1.46
CA TRP A 28 -10.46 -1.53 -1.98
C TRP A 28 -9.61 -2.19 -0.91
N VAL A 29 -9.74 -1.79 0.35
CA VAL A 29 -8.98 -2.41 1.45
C VAL A 29 -9.39 -3.89 1.55
N GLY A 30 -8.41 -4.78 1.48
CA GLY A 30 -8.63 -6.22 1.42
C GLY A 30 -8.78 -6.80 0.01
N ALA A 31 -8.93 -5.96 -1.03
CA ALA A 31 -8.99 -6.44 -2.41
C ALA A 31 -7.68 -7.12 -2.81
N CYS A 32 -7.80 -8.26 -3.50
CA CYS A 32 -6.66 -9.06 -3.95
C CYS A 32 -6.33 -8.72 -5.40
N LYS A 33 -5.05 -8.44 -5.66
CA LYS A 33 -4.51 -8.20 -7.01
C LYS A 33 -3.41 -9.19 -7.33
N GLU A 34 -3.37 -9.64 -8.58
CA GLU A 34 -2.27 -10.43 -9.12
C GLU A 34 -1.38 -9.54 -9.99
N LEU A 35 -0.07 -9.63 -9.79
CA LEU A 35 0.92 -8.90 -10.60
C LEU A 35 1.01 -9.53 -11.99
N LEU A 36 0.87 -8.71 -13.04
CA LEU A 36 1.00 -9.16 -14.43
C LEU A 36 2.44 -9.12 -14.94
N ILE A 37 3.29 -8.32 -14.30
CA ILE A 37 4.71 -8.19 -14.64
C ILE A 37 5.56 -8.27 -13.37
N GLU A 38 6.85 -8.51 -13.54
CA GLU A 38 7.80 -8.52 -12.43
C GLU A 38 7.86 -7.15 -11.74
N HIS A 39 7.91 -7.17 -10.41
CA HIS A 39 8.13 -5.98 -9.59
C HIS A 39 9.36 -6.14 -8.72
N LYS A 40 10.12 -5.07 -8.58
CA LYS A 40 11.25 -4.96 -7.67
C LYS A 40 10.76 -4.47 -6.31
N ILE A 41 11.26 -5.09 -5.25
CA ILE A 41 11.08 -4.61 -3.88
C ILE A 41 12.27 -3.71 -3.57
N TRP A 42 11.99 -2.41 -3.49
CA TRP A 42 12.96 -1.40 -3.12
C TRP A 42 12.85 -1.12 -1.63
N ASP A 43 13.98 -1.14 -0.95
CA ASP A 43 14.13 -0.64 0.41
C ASP A 43 15.00 0.63 0.39
N GLY A 44 14.59 1.65 1.12
CA GLY A 44 15.30 2.91 1.18
C GLY A 44 14.89 3.84 2.32
N SER A 45 15.71 4.86 2.59
CA SER A 45 15.37 5.90 3.56
C SER A 45 14.58 7.03 2.91
N GLU A 46 13.45 7.39 3.53
CA GLU A 46 12.41 8.26 3.00
C GLU A 46 12.90 9.64 2.52
N GLN A 47 12.40 10.07 1.35
CA GLN A 47 11.93 11.46 1.22
C GLN A 47 10.53 11.49 1.85
N ALA A 48 10.16 12.59 2.51
CA ALA A 48 8.98 12.73 3.38
C ALA A 48 7.59 12.40 2.76
N SER A 49 7.53 11.96 1.50
CA SER A 49 6.31 11.63 0.76
C SER A 49 6.19 10.15 0.37
N MET A 50 7.06 9.27 0.85
CA MET A 50 7.05 7.84 0.52
C MET A 50 7.46 6.98 1.72
N GLY A 51 6.96 5.75 1.78
CA GLY A 51 7.33 4.75 2.77
C GLY A 51 8.72 4.19 2.50
N THR A 52 9.27 3.49 3.49
CA THR A 52 10.61 2.89 3.42
C THR A 52 10.72 1.75 2.40
N THR A 53 9.61 1.10 2.09
CA THR A 53 9.57 -0.02 1.15
C THR A 53 8.60 0.27 0.01
N LEU A 54 9.06 0.10 -1.23
CA LEU A 54 8.31 0.41 -2.44
C LEU A 54 8.34 -0.78 -3.40
N LEU A 55 7.16 -1.17 -3.89
CA LEU A 55 7.00 -2.21 -4.89
C LEU A 55 6.77 -1.58 -6.27
N ALA A 56 7.78 -1.60 -7.15
CA ALA A 56 7.71 -0.96 -8.46
C ALA A 56 8.31 -1.83 -9.58
N PRO A 57 7.73 -1.82 -10.80
CA PRO A 57 8.25 -2.62 -11.91
C PRO A 57 9.44 -1.98 -12.64
N SER A 58 9.76 -0.72 -12.32
CA SER A 58 10.85 0.04 -12.91
C SER A 58 11.92 0.41 -11.89
N ASP A 59 13.04 0.92 -12.38
CA ASP A 59 14.07 1.51 -11.54
C ASP A 59 13.64 2.85 -10.97
N VAL A 60 13.91 3.04 -9.68
CA VAL A 60 13.47 4.21 -8.90
C VAL A 60 14.60 5.20 -8.68
N GLU A 61 15.46 5.36 -9.70
CA GLU A 61 16.82 5.82 -9.48
C GLU A 61 16.95 7.20 -8.84
N SER A 62 15.94 8.06 -9.03
CA SER A 62 15.91 9.45 -8.58
C SER A 62 15.17 9.70 -7.26
N ILE A 63 14.64 8.65 -6.62
CA ILE A 63 13.65 8.79 -5.54
C ILE A 63 14.29 8.59 -4.15
N PHE A 64 15.11 7.55 -4.00
CA PHE A 64 15.73 7.21 -2.71
C PHE A 64 17.20 7.64 -2.65
N TRP A 65 17.59 8.25 -1.52
CA TRP A 65 18.98 8.61 -1.23
C TRP A 65 19.88 7.39 -0.98
N ARG A 66 19.30 6.31 -0.46
CA ARG A 66 19.91 4.98 -0.29
C ARG A 66 18.89 3.97 -0.78
N LYS A 67 19.18 3.33 -1.91
CA LYS A 67 18.28 2.36 -2.55
C LYS A 67 18.95 1.00 -2.59
N GLN A 68 18.23 -0.02 -2.15
CA GLN A 68 18.60 -1.40 -2.34
C GLN A 68 17.41 -2.15 -2.90
N ILE A 69 17.65 -2.98 -3.92
CA ILE A 69 16.69 -4.00 -4.31
C ILE A 69 16.89 -5.16 -3.35
N ILE A 70 15.87 -5.47 -2.55
CA ILE A 70 15.91 -6.58 -1.58
C ILE A 70 15.24 -7.84 -2.12
N GLY A 71 14.52 -7.74 -3.23
CA GLY A 71 13.83 -8.87 -3.83
C GLY A 71 13.13 -8.55 -5.14
N LEU A 72 12.68 -9.61 -5.81
CA LEU A 72 11.85 -9.56 -7.01
C LEU A 72 10.57 -10.35 -6.75
N LEU A 73 9.42 -9.78 -7.13
CA LEU A 73 8.14 -10.47 -7.17
C LEU A 73 7.83 -10.82 -8.63
N PRO A 74 7.82 -12.10 -9.01
CA PRO A 74 7.52 -12.49 -10.38
C PRO A 74 6.04 -12.24 -10.75
N PRO A 75 5.71 -12.23 -12.05
CA PRO A 75 4.32 -12.28 -12.51
C PRO A 75 3.56 -13.46 -11.86
N GLY A 76 2.27 -13.26 -11.56
CA GLY A 76 1.43 -14.23 -10.87
C GLY A 76 1.44 -14.09 -9.34
N THR A 77 2.35 -13.29 -8.77
CA THR A 77 2.37 -13.02 -7.32
C THR A 77 1.09 -12.31 -6.90
N GLN A 78 0.44 -12.80 -5.84
CA GLN A 78 -0.74 -12.17 -5.27
C GLN A 78 -0.36 -11.16 -4.17
N VAL A 79 -1.02 -10.02 -4.20
CA VAL A 79 -0.94 -8.98 -3.17
C VAL A 79 -2.34 -8.58 -2.72
N ARG A 80 -2.44 -8.01 -1.53
CA ARG A 80 -3.68 -7.45 -0.99
C ARG A 80 -3.50 -5.97 -0.70
N ILE A 81 -4.46 -5.14 -1.07
CA ILE A 81 -4.47 -3.74 -0.62
C ILE A 81 -4.62 -3.72 0.90
N ALA A 82 -3.57 -3.30 1.60
CA ALA A 82 -3.50 -3.34 3.06
C ALA A 82 -4.02 -2.03 3.65
N HIS A 83 -3.50 -0.90 3.16
CA HIS A 83 -3.87 0.43 3.64
C HIS A 83 -3.97 1.41 2.49
N ILE A 84 -4.85 2.40 2.66
CA ILE A 84 -4.91 3.59 1.82
C ILE A 84 -4.81 4.77 2.77
N TYR A 85 -3.93 5.72 2.50
CA TYR A 85 -3.78 6.94 3.29
C TYR A 85 -4.08 8.14 2.42
N GLN A 86 -4.74 9.14 3.01
CA GLN A 86 -4.78 10.46 2.43
C GLN A 86 -3.58 11.27 2.93
N ASP A 87 -2.78 11.74 2.00
CA ASP A 87 -1.61 12.57 2.27
C ASP A 87 -1.77 13.95 1.59
N TRP A 88 -0.86 14.87 1.88
CA TRP A 88 -0.89 16.23 1.38
C TRP A 88 0.52 16.70 1.03
N ASN A 89 0.68 17.25 -0.18
CA ASN A 89 1.92 17.91 -0.56
C ASN A 89 1.64 19.31 -1.08
N GLY A 90 1.54 20.28 -0.15
CA GLY A 90 1.55 21.72 -0.43
C GLY A 90 0.85 22.12 -1.73
N SER A 91 1.64 22.49 -2.75
CA SER A 91 1.18 22.96 -4.07
C SER A 91 0.44 21.94 -4.92
N TRP A 92 0.54 20.65 -4.60
CA TRP A 92 -0.06 19.54 -5.33
C TRP A 92 -1.39 19.09 -4.72
N GLY A 93 -1.70 19.53 -3.50
CA GLY A 93 -2.93 19.19 -2.81
C GLY A 93 -2.94 17.78 -2.22
N HIS A 94 -4.14 17.23 -2.02
CA HIS A 94 -4.34 15.89 -1.47
C HIS A 94 -4.09 14.81 -2.51
N PHE A 95 -3.45 13.73 -2.10
CA PHE A 95 -3.28 12.52 -2.90
C PHE A 95 -3.40 11.27 -2.02
N LEU A 96 -3.53 10.12 -2.67
CA LEU A 96 -3.62 8.83 -1.98
C LEU A 96 -2.29 8.08 -2.06
N ARG A 97 -1.88 7.54 -0.92
CA ARG A 97 -0.81 6.55 -0.78
C ARG A 97 -1.44 5.20 -0.55
N ILE A 98 -0.94 4.17 -1.23
CA ILE A 98 -1.47 2.82 -1.11
C ILE A 98 -0.35 1.90 -0.70
N GLU A 99 -0.61 1.11 0.33
CA GLU A 99 0.25 0.02 0.76
C GLU A 99 -0.41 -1.32 0.43
N VAL A 100 0.42 -2.26 0.00
CA VAL A 100 -0.02 -3.63 -0.29
C VAL A 100 0.77 -4.63 0.52
N GLU A 101 0.12 -5.72 0.89
CA GLU A 101 0.73 -6.88 1.52
C GLU A 101 1.00 -7.97 0.47
N VAL A 102 2.20 -8.52 0.46
CA VAL A 102 2.52 -9.71 -0.35
C VAL A 102 1.91 -10.97 0.31
N LEU A 103 1.12 -11.74 -0.43
CA LEU A 103 0.36 -12.86 0.15
C LEU A 103 1.09 -14.21 0.10
N GLU A 104 2.10 -14.32 -0.76
CA GLU A 104 2.72 -15.60 -1.12
C GLU A 104 4.24 -15.48 -1.26
N GLY A 105 4.94 -16.62 -1.25
CA GLY A 105 6.39 -16.70 -1.47
C GLY A 105 7.25 -16.24 -0.29
N GLU A 106 8.52 -15.96 -0.58
CA GLU A 106 9.56 -15.58 0.40
C GLU A 106 9.23 -14.26 1.11
N PHE A 107 8.60 -13.32 0.42
CA PHE A 107 8.27 -11.99 0.94
C PHE A 107 6.86 -11.92 1.54
N ARG A 108 6.20 -13.05 1.82
CA ARG A 108 4.85 -13.07 2.40
C ARG A 108 4.77 -12.25 3.69
N GLY A 109 3.76 -11.39 3.77
CA GLY A 109 3.52 -10.48 4.90
C GLY A 109 4.28 -9.15 4.79
N LEU A 110 5.14 -8.97 3.79
CA LEU A 110 5.77 -7.68 3.53
C LEU A 110 4.72 -6.65 3.14
N ILE A 111 4.70 -5.50 3.84
CA ILE A 111 3.94 -4.31 3.47
C ILE A 111 4.84 -3.38 2.67
N ALA A 112 4.40 -2.96 1.49
CA ALA A 112 5.12 -2.03 0.64
C ALA A 112 4.18 -1.01 0.01
N GLU A 113 4.65 0.23 -0.12
CA GLU A 113 3.96 1.26 -0.90
C GLU A 113 4.01 0.93 -2.39
N VAL A 114 3.03 1.40 -3.16
CA VAL A 114 2.99 1.23 -4.61
C VAL A 114 3.01 2.57 -5.35
N PRO A 115 3.52 2.63 -6.59
CA PRO A 115 3.51 3.82 -7.42
C PRO A 115 2.09 4.37 -7.66
N SER A 116 1.78 5.53 -7.09
CA SER A 116 0.54 6.26 -7.34
C SER A 116 0.83 7.53 -8.17
N ILE A 117 -0.16 8.42 -8.29
CA ILE A 117 0.03 9.71 -8.95
C ILE A 117 0.75 10.75 -8.07
N ALA A 118 1.12 10.36 -6.84
CA ALA A 118 1.82 11.21 -5.89
C ALA A 118 3.14 11.79 -6.46
N PRO A 119 3.55 12.98 -5.98
CA PRO A 119 4.81 13.59 -6.38
C PRO A 119 5.99 12.62 -6.21
N HIS A 120 6.88 12.60 -7.21
CA HIS A 120 8.08 11.77 -7.23
C HIS A 120 7.88 10.24 -7.30
N HIS A 121 6.64 9.71 -7.32
CA HIS A 121 6.45 8.28 -7.55
C HIS A 121 6.92 7.86 -8.97
N PRO A 122 7.53 6.67 -9.10
CA PRO A 122 8.07 6.21 -10.36
C PRO A 122 6.93 5.83 -11.33
N ARG A 123 7.30 5.65 -12.60
CA ARG A 123 6.42 5.06 -13.62
C ARG A 123 6.91 3.67 -14.00
N PRO A 124 6.03 2.75 -14.44
CA PRO A 124 4.59 2.90 -14.57
C PRO A 124 3.87 2.92 -13.22
N ARG A 125 2.72 3.59 -13.18
CA ARG A 125 1.92 3.76 -11.96
C ARG A 125 0.89 2.65 -11.85
N TRP A 126 0.64 2.19 -10.62
CA TRP A 126 -0.49 1.32 -10.30
C TRP A 126 -1.79 2.07 -10.36
N ILE A 127 -1.81 3.35 -9.96
CA ILE A 127 -3.01 4.19 -9.97
C ILE A 127 -3.01 5.11 -11.19
N LEU A 128 -4.11 5.13 -11.93
CA LEU A 128 -4.21 5.84 -13.20
C LEU A 128 -4.63 7.31 -13.08
N ALA A 129 -5.36 7.68 -12.01
CA ALA A 129 -6.00 8.99 -11.89
C ALA A 129 -5.64 9.72 -10.58
N TRP A 130 -5.71 11.05 -10.62
CA TRP A 130 -5.67 11.90 -9.43
C TRP A 130 -7.04 11.92 -8.77
N VAL A 131 -7.18 11.19 -7.68
CA VAL A 131 -8.42 11.09 -6.91
C VAL A 131 -8.14 11.35 -5.43
N SER A 132 -9.06 12.05 -4.78
CA SER A 132 -9.07 12.23 -3.32
C SER A 132 -10.04 11.26 -2.62
N ASP A 133 -11.05 10.80 -3.35
CA ASP A 133 -11.95 9.74 -2.91
C ASP A 133 -11.27 8.38 -3.12
N PRO A 134 -11.01 7.60 -2.05
CA PRO A 134 -10.35 6.31 -2.19
C PRO A 134 -11.20 5.28 -2.93
N ASP A 135 -12.53 5.40 -2.93
CA ASP A 135 -13.37 4.45 -3.66
C ASP A 135 -13.38 4.69 -5.17
N ALA A 136 -12.92 5.87 -5.61
CA ALA A 136 -12.75 6.23 -7.02
C ALA A 136 -11.41 5.75 -7.64
N LEU A 137 -10.59 5.00 -6.89
CA LEU A 137 -9.32 4.46 -7.39
C LEU A 137 -9.51 3.60 -8.64
N GLN A 138 -8.63 3.80 -9.62
CA GLN A 138 -8.53 3.00 -10.83
C GLN A 138 -7.14 2.41 -10.94
N PHE A 139 -7.06 1.08 -10.90
CA PHE A 139 -5.82 0.33 -11.01
C PHE A 139 -5.44 0.11 -12.47
N ASN A 140 -4.15 0.12 -12.75
CA ASN A 140 -3.60 -0.06 -14.08
C ASN A 140 -3.72 -1.53 -14.53
N PRO A 141 -4.57 -1.85 -15.53
CA PRO A 141 -4.82 -3.22 -15.97
C PRO A 141 -3.64 -3.85 -16.72
N GLU A 142 -2.62 -3.09 -17.07
CA GLU A 142 -1.37 -3.61 -17.65
C GLU A 142 -0.41 -4.15 -16.58
N LEU A 143 -0.58 -3.72 -15.33
CA LEU A 143 0.26 -4.12 -14.20
C LEU A 143 -0.43 -5.13 -13.30
N LEU A 144 -1.76 -5.06 -13.21
CA LEU A 144 -2.55 -5.76 -12.20
C LEU A 144 -3.84 -6.30 -12.79
N LYS A 145 -4.30 -7.42 -12.26
CA LYS A 145 -5.67 -7.92 -12.43
C LYS A 145 -6.23 -8.37 -11.09
N GLU A 146 -7.54 -8.58 -11.02
CA GLU A 146 -8.13 -9.24 -9.84
C GLU A 146 -7.57 -10.65 -9.68
N CYS A 147 -7.37 -11.08 -8.44
CA CYS A 147 -7.05 -12.47 -8.15
C CYS A 147 -8.20 -13.38 -8.64
N PRO A 148 -7.89 -14.62 -9.06
CA PRO A 148 -8.92 -15.59 -9.38
C PRO A 148 -9.83 -15.79 -8.17
N ALA A 149 -11.14 -15.89 -8.40
CA ALA A 149 -12.08 -16.25 -7.34
C ALA A 149 -11.61 -17.55 -6.68
N PRO A 150 -11.69 -17.67 -5.35
CA PRO A 150 -11.34 -18.92 -4.68
C PRO A 150 -12.15 -20.04 -5.34
N ALA A 151 -11.47 -21.14 -5.70
CA ALA A 151 -12.14 -22.28 -6.30
C ALA A 151 -13.27 -22.69 -5.35
N VAL A 152 -14.52 -22.51 -5.80
CA VAL A 152 -15.68 -23.00 -5.07
C VAL A 152 -15.54 -24.51 -5.08
N HIS A 153 -15.02 -25.07 -3.98
CA HIS A 153 -15.05 -26.49 -3.75
C HIS A 153 -16.53 -26.89 -3.71
N THR A 154 -17.06 -27.31 -4.86
CA THR A 154 -18.34 -27.99 -4.93
C THR A 154 -18.14 -29.27 -4.13
N ALA A 155 -18.60 -29.24 -2.86
CA ALA A 155 -18.65 -30.42 -2.02
C ALA A 155 -19.37 -31.50 -2.83
N GLY A 156 -18.62 -32.54 -3.21
CA GLY A 156 -19.13 -33.62 -4.05
C GLY A 156 -20.43 -34.13 -3.46
N ALA A 157 -21.50 -34.09 -4.26
CA ALA A 157 -22.76 -34.68 -3.91
C ALA A 157 -22.51 -36.16 -3.58
N GLY A 158 -22.48 -36.47 -2.29
CA GLY A 158 -22.33 -37.83 -1.79
C GLY A 158 -23.46 -38.67 -2.37
N LYS A 159 -23.11 -39.61 -3.26
CA LYS A 159 -24.00 -40.70 -3.66
C LYS A 159 -24.41 -41.44 -2.37
N ARG A 160 -25.63 -41.19 -1.90
CA ARG A 160 -26.30 -42.10 -0.96
C ARG A 160 -26.59 -43.39 -1.72
N LEU A 161 -25.76 -44.41 -1.52
CA LEU A 161 -26.18 -45.78 -1.79
C LEU A 161 -27.22 -46.14 -0.73
N PHE A 162 -28.47 -46.31 -1.18
CA PHE A 162 -29.44 -47.09 -0.42
C PHE A 162 -29.15 -48.57 -0.69
N VAL A 163 -28.84 -49.30 0.37
CA VAL A 163 -28.86 -50.77 0.42
C VAL A 163 -30.16 -51.18 1.10
#